data_AF-A0A536LLD0-F1
#
_entry.id   AF-A0A536LLD0-F1
#
_cell.length_a   1.000
_cell.length_b   1.000
_cell.length_c   1.000
_cell.angle_alpha   90.00
_cell.angle_beta   90.00
_cell.angle_gamma   90.00
#
_symmetry.space_group_name_H-M   'P 1'
#
loop_
_entity.id
_entity.type
_entity.pdbx_description
1 polymer ?
#
loop_
_entity_poly.entity_id
_entity_poly.type
_entity_poly.pdbx_seq_one_letter_code
_entity_poly.pdbx_strand_id
1 'polypeptide(L)'
;MDRDYRSPAVNRCAKLRRRAVGNQILVSETTYSIVADILRSDIQLASVGKRRLEGHDRPEDVYVVQHPDVRLEAEVAGSDLEAAEFLNRQG
;
A
#
# COMPACT_ATOMS: atom_id res chain seq x y z
N MET A 1 -26.79 5.05 -16.00
CA MET A 1 -26.36 5.86 -14.84
C MET A 1 -26.26 4.92 -13.64
N ASP A 2 -25.16 4.19 -13.55
CA ASP A 2 -24.51 3.81 -12.29
C ASP A 2 -23.29 2.99 -12.71
N ARG A 3 -22.15 3.65 -12.89
CA ARG A 3 -20.90 2.92 -13.19
C ARG A 3 -20.37 2.41 -11.86
N ASP A 4 -21.15 1.51 -11.27
CA ASP A 4 -20.78 0.72 -10.13
C ASP A 4 -19.51 -0.02 -10.57
N TYR A 5 -18.35 0.49 -10.17
CA TYR A 5 -17.06 -0.09 -10.58
C TYR A 5 -16.89 -1.40 -9.81
N ARG A 6 -17.61 -2.44 -10.24
CA ARG A 6 -17.47 -3.82 -9.77
C ARG A 6 -16.27 -4.49 -10.41
N SER A 7 -15.16 -3.78 -10.44
CA SER A 7 -13.89 -4.27 -10.94
C SER A 7 -12.97 -4.53 -9.74
N PRO A 8 -12.14 -5.58 -9.74
CA PRO A 8 -11.23 -5.93 -8.64
C PRO A 8 -10.39 -4.75 -8.09
N ALA A 9 -10.17 -3.72 -8.92
CA ALA A 9 -9.48 -2.47 -8.55
C ALA A 9 -10.17 -1.66 -7.45
N VAL A 10 -11.51 -1.54 -7.44
CA VAL A 10 -12.22 -0.77 -6.38
C VAL A 10 -12.21 -1.50 -5.05
N ASN A 11 -12.21 -2.83 -5.09
CA ASN A 11 -12.04 -3.66 -3.90
C ASN A 11 -10.62 -3.51 -3.31
N ARG A 12 -9.62 -3.12 -4.10
CA ARG A 12 -8.22 -2.91 -3.64
C ARG A 12 -8.05 -1.61 -2.83
N CYS A 13 -8.58 -0.48 -3.31
CA CYS A 13 -8.49 0.80 -2.61
C CYS A 13 -9.14 0.75 -1.22
N ALA A 14 -10.33 0.13 -1.12
CA ALA A 14 -11.02 -0.04 0.16
C ALA A 14 -10.21 -0.90 1.15
N LYS A 15 -9.55 -1.96 0.67
CA LYS A 15 -8.71 -2.85 1.49
C LYS A 15 -7.42 -2.20 1.96
N LEU A 16 -6.76 -1.43 1.10
CA LEU A 16 -5.59 -0.64 1.48
C LEU A 16 -5.99 0.39 2.55
N ARG A 17 -7.11 1.09 2.37
CA ARG A 17 -7.61 2.05 3.35
C ARG A 17 -7.89 1.43 4.71
N ARG A 18 -8.35 0.17 4.80
CA ARG A 18 -8.54 -0.53 6.08
C ARG A 18 -7.22 -0.77 6.85
N ARG A 19 -6.08 -0.77 6.16
CA ARG A 19 -4.75 -0.89 6.79
C ARG A 19 -4.12 0.45 7.12
N ALA A 20 -4.61 1.52 6.52
CA ALA A 20 -4.10 2.85 6.77
C ALA A 20 -4.49 3.30 8.19
N VAL A 21 -3.52 3.88 8.90
CA VAL A 21 -3.79 4.62 10.13
C VAL A 21 -4.16 6.08 9.82
N GLY A 22 -4.49 6.86 10.86
CA GLY A 22 -4.75 8.29 10.70
C GLY A 22 -3.58 9.01 10.02
N ASN A 23 -3.89 9.97 9.12
CA ASN A 23 -2.90 10.74 8.35
C ASN A 23 -1.98 9.90 7.45
N GLN A 24 -2.41 8.71 7.03
CA GLN A 24 -1.65 7.87 6.12
C GLN A 24 -2.30 7.78 4.73
N ILE A 25 -1.46 7.83 3.69
CA ILE A 25 -1.87 7.59 2.31
C ILE A 25 -1.09 6.40 1.78
N LEU A 26 -1.80 5.31 1.50
CA LEU A 26 -1.25 4.09 0.92
C LEU A 26 -1.52 4.01 -0.57
N VAL A 27 -0.52 3.55 -1.31
CA VAL A 27 -0.54 3.42 -2.78
C VAL A 27 -0.22 1.97 -3.13
N SER A 28 -1.04 1.39 -4.01
CA SER A 28 -0.83 0.02 -4.51
C SER A 28 0.33 -0.04 -5.50
N GLU A 29 0.95 -1.20 -5.64
CA GLU A 29 1.96 -1.48 -6.67
C GLU A 29 1.50 -1.08 -8.08
N THR A 30 0.24 -1.37 -8.44
CA THR A 30 -0.32 -0.99 -9.74
C THR A 30 -0.40 0.53 -9.91
N THR A 31 -0.77 1.26 -8.86
CA THR A 31 -0.82 2.72 -8.94
C THR A 31 0.59 3.30 -9.04
N TYR A 32 1.52 2.79 -8.22
CA TYR A 32 2.93 3.17 -8.27
C TYR A 32 3.50 3.03 -9.68
N SER A 33 3.32 1.87 -10.33
CA SER A 33 3.89 1.61 -11.66
C SER A 33 3.33 2.52 -12.76
N ILE A 34 2.12 3.05 -12.58
CA ILE A 34 1.51 3.98 -13.53
C ILE A 34 2.02 5.41 -13.32
N VAL A 35 2.24 5.82 -12.06
CA VAL A 35 2.50 7.24 -11.74
C VAL A 35 3.96 7.56 -11.49
N ALA A 36 4.84 6.56 -11.30
CA ALA A 36 6.24 6.78 -10.94
C ALA A 36 6.98 7.75 -11.87
N ASP A 37 6.72 7.68 -13.18
CA ASP A 37 7.39 8.52 -14.18
C ASP A 37 6.76 9.91 -14.37
N ILE A 38 5.56 10.14 -13.82
CA ILE A 38 4.79 11.39 -13.97
C ILE A 38 4.54 12.10 -12.63
N LEU A 39 5.12 11.58 -11.56
CA LEU A 39 4.92 12.10 -10.22
C LEU A 39 5.60 13.47 -10.10
N ARG A 40 4.94 14.40 -9.38
CA ARG A 40 5.58 15.67 -9.02
C ARG A 40 6.82 15.40 -8.18
N SER A 41 7.87 16.20 -8.39
CA SER A 41 9.17 16.03 -7.75
C SER A 41 9.16 16.18 -6.23
N ASP A 42 8.14 16.81 -5.66
CA ASP A 42 7.95 17.02 -4.22
C ASP A 42 7.17 15.89 -3.54
N ILE A 43 6.64 14.94 -4.31
CA ILE A 43 5.93 13.78 -3.78
C ILE A 43 6.85 12.56 -3.90
N GLN A 44 6.96 11.81 -2.80
CA GLN A 44 7.70 10.56 -2.77
C GLN A 44 6.76 9.40 -2.49
N LEU A 45 6.98 8.27 -3.17
CA LEU A 45 6.32 7.00 -2.90
C LEU A 45 7.36 6.04 -2.31
N ALA A 46 7.42 5.96 -0.98
CA ALA A 46 8.37 5.11 -0.27
C ALA A 46 7.77 3.70 -0.09
N SER A 47 8.52 2.66 -0.47
CA SER A 47 8.06 1.27 -0.26
C SER A 47 8.03 0.94 1.23
N VAL A 48 6.94 0.31 1.66
CA VAL A 48 6.79 -0.31 2.99
C VAL A 48 6.95 -1.83 2.94
N GLY A 49 7.32 -2.36 1.78
CA GLY A 49 7.49 -3.77 1.49
C GLY A 49 6.20 -4.50 1.10
N LYS A 50 6.34 -5.81 0.93
CA LYS A 50 5.26 -6.67 0.44
C LYS A 50 4.19 -6.91 1.51
N ARG A 51 2.92 -6.80 1.13
CA ARG A 51 1.76 -7.02 1.99
C ARG A 51 0.72 -7.89 1.28
N ARG A 52 0.15 -8.86 1.99
CA ARG A 52 -0.94 -9.69 1.46
C ARG A 52 -2.26 -8.98 1.64
N LEU A 53 -2.93 -8.60 0.56
CA LEU A 53 -4.26 -8.03 0.67
C LEU A 53 -5.32 -9.13 0.86
N GLU A 54 -6.37 -8.83 1.63
CA GLU A 54 -7.48 -9.74 1.86
C GLU A 54 -8.10 -10.18 0.52
N GLY A 55 -8.19 -11.49 0.27
CA GLY A 55 -8.68 -12.04 -1.00
C GLY A 55 -7.72 -11.92 -2.19
N HIS A 56 -6.43 -11.64 -1.95
CA HIS A 56 -5.38 -11.74 -2.96
C HIS A 56 -4.41 -12.88 -2.60
N ASP A 57 -4.19 -13.79 -3.55
CA ASP A 57 -3.32 -14.96 -3.34
C ASP A 57 -1.83 -14.61 -3.33
N ARG A 58 -1.48 -13.47 -3.94
CA ARG A 58 -0.10 -12.97 -4.02
C ARG A 58 0.05 -11.71 -3.18
N PRO A 59 1.16 -11.57 -2.43
CA PRO A 59 1.50 -10.31 -1.82
C PRO A 59 1.92 -9.30 -2.90
N GLU A 60 1.62 -8.04 -2.65
CA GLU A 60 1.98 -6.91 -3.53
C GLU A 60 2.80 -5.89 -2.74
N ASP A 61 3.63 -5.12 -3.44
CA ASP A 61 4.36 -4.01 -2.83
C ASP A 61 3.39 -2.86 -2.51
N VAL A 62 3.50 -2.34 -1.30
CA VAL A 62 2.72 -1.19 -0.85
C VAL A 62 3.65 -0.02 -0.62
N TYR A 63 3.16 1.17 -0.94
CA TYR A 63 3.92 2.42 -0.82
C TYR A 63 3.17 3.41 0.05
N VAL A 64 3.91 4.23 0.80
CA VAL A 64 3.39 5.39 1.52
C VAL A 64 3.75 6.66 0.78
N VAL A 65 2.82 7.61 0.76
CA VAL A 65 3.10 8.96 0.25
C VAL A 65 3.86 9.76 1.31
N GLN A 66 4.91 10.44 0.89
CA GLN A 66 5.61 11.45 1.68
C GLN A 66 5.68 12.77 0.92
N HIS A 67 5.68 13.86 1.66
CA HIS A 67 5.78 15.21 1.13
C HIS A 67 6.55 16.08 2.15
N PRO A 68 7.48 16.96 1.72
CA PRO A 68 8.29 17.75 2.65
C PRO A 68 7.47 18.69 3.54
N ASP A 69 6.40 19.27 2.98
CA ASP A 69 5.57 20.25 3.70
C ASP A 69 4.34 19.65 4.40
N VAL A 70 4.13 18.33 4.30
CA VAL A 70 2.95 17.67 4.88
C VAL A 70 3.38 16.48 5.71
N ARG A 71 3.02 16.48 7.00
CA ARG A 71 3.29 15.36 7.89
C ARG A 71 2.28 14.24 7.64
N LEU A 72 2.74 13.19 6.96
CA LEU A 72 2.00 11.95 6.74
C LEU A 72 2.63 10.81 7.55
N GLU A 73 1.81 9.85 7.97
CA GLU A 73 2.27 8.68 8.70
C GLU A 73 2.90 7.67 7.74
N ALA A 74 4.17 7.35 7.99
CA ALA A 74 4.99 6.50 7.12
C ALA A 74 5.04 5.06 7.62
N GLU A 75 4.78 4.82 8.91
CA GLU A 75 4.80 3.47 9.47
C GLU A 75 3.52 2.73 9.13
N VAL A 76 3.69 1.56 8.52
CA VAL A 76 2.61 0.60 8.31
C VAL A 76 2.88 -0.58 9.22
N ALA A 77 1.91 -0.94 10.06
CA ALA A 77 2.01 -2.09 10.94
C ALA A 77 2.56 -3.32 10.18
N GLY A 78 3.47 -4.05 10.83
CA GLY A 78 4.41 -5.00 10.22
C GLY A 78 3.76 -5.98 9.23
N SER A 79 4.54 -6.46 8.25
CA SER A 79 3.98 -7.41 7.29
C SER A 79 3.60 -8.72 7.95
N ASP A 80 2.47 -9.26 7.50
CA ASP A 80 2.10 -10.66 7.71
C ASP A 80 3.22 -11.62 7.23
N LEU A 81 4.09 -11.19 6.30
CA LEU A 81 5.23 -11.93 5.78
C LEU A 81 6.48 -11.86 6.68
N GLU A 82 6.86 -10.69 7.19
CA GLU A 82 7.98 -10.57 8.14
C GLU A 82 7.67 -11.33 9.43
N ALA A 83 6.42 -11.30 9.89
CA ALA A 83 5.99 -12.10 11.03
C ALA A 83 6.12 -13.61 10.76
N ALA A 84 5.75 -14.07 9.56
CA ALA A 84 5.86 -15.47 9.16
C ALA A 84 7.31 -15.93 8.94
N GLU A 85 8.15 -15.10 8.35
CA GLU A 85 9.58 -15.38 8.15
C GLU A 85 10.36 -15.39 9.48
N PHE A 86 9.99 -14.52 10.42
CA PHE A 86 10.59 -14.50 11.76
C PHE A 86 10.27 -15.78 12.54
N LEU A 87 9.04 -16.29 12.44
CA LEU A 87 8.63 -17.56 13.07
C LEU A 87 9.36 -18.77 12.46
N ASN A 88 9.57 -18.79 11.15
CA ASN A 88 10.26 -19.89 10.46
C ASN A 88 11.77 -19.94 10.73
N ARG A 89 12.38 -18.86 11.22
CA ARG A 89 13.82 -18.78 11.48
C ARG A 89 14.21 -19.19 12.91
N GLN A 90 13.22 -19.42 13.79
CA GLN A 90 13.39 -19.76 15.22
C GLN A 90 12.99 -21.20 15.57
N GLY A 91 12.67 -22.04 14.58
CA GLY A 91 12.39 -23.48 14.73
C GLY A 91 13.37 -24.31 13.91
#